data_AF-X1C6N7-F1
#
_entry.id   AF-X1C6N7-F1
#
_cell.length_a   1.000
_cell.length_b   1.000
_cell.length_c   1.000
_cell.angle_alpha   90.00
_cell.angle_beta   90.00
_cell.angle_gamma   90.00
#
_symmetry.space_group_name_H-M   'P 1'
#
loop_
_entity.id
_entity.type
_entity.pdbx_description
1 polymer ?
#
loop_
_entity_poly.entity_id
_entity_poly.type
_entity_poly.pdbx_seq_one_letter_code
_entity_poly.pdbx_strand_id
1 'polypeptide(L)'
;EVLTSFVLITSAQLEPVIRPYFESSPQPVNGMVVGLRGGAAYSRLTESDGIPREYWDAFGMGAFVAALLILVGGLGYYVIPELSSIVQDQGKN
;
A
#
# COMPACT_ATOMS: atom_id res chain seq x y z
N GLU A 1 38.59 2.53 -17.14
CA GLU A 1 37.74 1.38 -16.75
C GLU A 1 36.30 1.78 -16.96
N VAL A 2 35.49 0.95 -17.62
CA VAL A 2 34.05 1.21 -17.77
C VAL A 2 33.42 0.91 -16.41
N LEU A 3 32.98 1.93 -15.69
CA LEU A 3 32.21 1.75 -14.45
C LEU A 3 30.90 1.06 -14.83
N THR A 4 30.77 -0.23 -14.50
CA THR A 4 29.53 -0.99 -14.69
C THR A 4 28.42 -0.31 -13.89
N SER A 5 27.43 0.25 -14.58
CA SER A 5 26.28 0.89 -13.94
C SER A 5 25.43 -0.17 -13.24
N PHE A 6 25.25 -0.05 -11.92
CA PHE A 6 24.45 -0.97 -11.11
C PHE A 6 23.14 -0.32 -10.65
N VAL A 7 22.01 -0.88 -11.08
CA VAL A 7 20.66 -0.42 -10.72
C VAL A 7 19.99 -1.48 -9.85
N LEU A 8 19.39 -1.05 -8.75
CA LEU A 8 18.79 -1.93 -7.77
C LEU A 8 17.26 -1.74 -7.71
N ILE A 9 16.53 -2.86 -7.78
CA ILE A 9 15.07 -2.90 -7.61
C ILE A 9 14.81 -3.53 -6.24
N THR A 10 14.09 -2.82 -5.38
CA THR A 10 13.91 -3.24 -3.98
C THR A 10 12.55 -2.89 -3.42
N SER A 11 12.17 -3.48 -2.29
CA SER A 11 10.95 -3.14 -1.56
C SER A 11 11.07 -1.80 -0.83
N ALA A 12 9.93 -1.17 -0.52
CA ALA A 12 9.91 0.06 0.25
C ALA A 12 10.48 -0.12 1.66
N GLN A 13 10.34 -1.31 2.28
CA GLN A 13 10.88 -1.56 3.63
C GLN A 13 12.40 -1.65 3.65
N LEU A 14 13.02 -2.02 2.53
CA LEU A 14 14.47 -2.18 2.44
C LEU A 14 15.16 -0.92 1.91
N GLU A 15 14.40 0.08 1.42
CA GLU A 15 14.96 1.37 0.99
C GLU A 15 15.91 1.97 2.02
N PRO A 16 15.52 2.14 3.30
CA PRO A 16 16.38 2.84 4.26
C PRO A 16 17.68 2.09 4.53
N VAL A 17 17.68 0.77 4.36
CA VAL A 17 18.86 -0.09 4.53
C VAL A 17 19.83 0.07 3.37
N ILE A 18 19.33 0.21 2.14
CA ILE A 18 20.16 0.32 0.94
C ILE A 18 20.53 1.77 0.59
N ARG A 19 19.75 2.75 1.05
CA ARG A 19 19.92 4.18 0.77
C ARG A 19 21.36 4.70 0.94
N PRO A 20 22.13 4.30 1.97
CA PRO A 20 23.51 4.75 2.13
C PRO A 20 24.43 4.34 0.98
N TYR A 21 24.20 3.20 0.32
CA TYR A 21 25.00 2.75 -0.82
C TYR A 21 24.68 3.50 -2.12
N PHE A 22 23.50 4.12 -2.19
CA PHE A 22 23.14 5.02 -3.27
C PHE A 22 23.64 6.44 -3.01
N GLU A 23 23.83 6.85 -1.76
CA GLU A 23 24.27 8.21 -1.42
C GLU A 23 25.79 8.29 -1.13
N SER A 24 26.50 7.16 -1.04
CA SER A 24 27.93 7.12 -0.75
C SER A 24 28.81 7.59 -1.90
N SER A 25 30.03 8.02 -1.57
CA SER A 25 31.11 8.25 -2.53
C SER A 25 32.33 7.40 -2.14
N PRO A 26 32.80 6.46 -2.99
CA PRO A 26 32.27 6.13 -4.31
C PRO A 26 30.84 5.57 -4.24
N GLN A 27 30.08 5.71 -5.34
CA GLN A 27 28.66 5.37 -5.42
C GLN A 27 28.49 3.99 -6.07
N PRO A 28 28.41 2.89 -5.30
CA PRO A 28 28.29 1.54 -5.84
C PRO A 28 26.90 1.26 -6.43
N VAL A 29 25.85 1.98 -6.00
CA VAL A 29 24.49 1.87 -6.56
C VAL A 29 24.19 3.14 -7.34
N ASN A 30 24.06 3.04 -8.66
CA ASN A 30 23.86 4.20 -9.55
C ASN A 30 22.38 4.54 -9.80
N GLY A 31 21.48 3.62 -9.48
CA GLY A 31 20.04 3.83 -9.61
C GLY A 31 19.24 2.94 -8.68
N MET A 32 18.08 3.41 -8.24
CA MET A 32 17.16 2.68 -7.38
C MET A 32 15.72 2.80 -7.84
N VAL A 33 15.03 1.66 -7.95
CA VAL A 33 13.57 1.57 -8.12
C VAL A 33 12.99 0.96 -6.85
N VAL A 34 12.29 1.78 -6.07
CA VAL A 34 11.90 1.42 -4.70
C VAL A 34 10.40 1.24 -4.55
N GLY A 35 10.03 0.04 -4.12
CA GLY A 35 8.67 -0.34 -3.78
C GLY A 35 7.69 -0.03 -4.91
N LEU A 36 6.43 0.13 -4.51
CA LEU A 36 5.36 0.41 -5.45
C LEU A 36 5.53 1.76 -6.13
N ARG A 37 5.81 2.83 -5.37
CA ARG A 37 5.90 4.19 -5.92
C ARG A 37 7.01 4.28 -6.97
N GLY A 38 8.18 3.69 -6.69
CA GLY A 38 9.29 3.62 -7.64
C GLY A 38 8.95 2.78 -8.86
N GLY A 39 8.32 1.61 -8.68
CA GLY A 39 7.87 0.76 -9.79
C GLY A 39 6.86 1.47 -10.70
N ALA A 40 5.90 2.19 -10.13
CA ALA A 40 4.93 2.97 -10.90
C ALA A 40 5.58 4.13 -11.67
N ALA A 41 6.56 4.82 -11.07
CA ALA A 41 7.33 5.85 -11.76
C ALA A 41 8.16 5.26 -12.91
N TYR A 42 8.80 4.10 -12.68
CA TYR A 42 9.55 3.38 -13.70
C TYR A 42 8.66 2.94 -14.87
N SER A 43 7.47 2.39 -14.61
CA SER A 43 6.50 2.02 -15.64
C SER A 43 6.05 3.21 -16.49
N ARG A 44 5.79 4.37 -15.87
CA ARG A 44 5.43 5.60 -16.60
C ARG A 44 6.57 6.12 -17.49
N LEU A 45 7.81 6.01 -17.02
CA LEU A 45 9.01 6.43 -17.76
C LEU A 45 9.33 5.49 -18.94
N THR A 46 8.89 4.24 -18.86
CA THR A 46 9.17 3.21 -19.88
C THR A 46 7.97 2.90 -20.76
N GLU A 47 6.87 3.66 -20.64
CA GLU A 47 5.59 3.44 -21.34
C GLU A 47 5.06 1.99 -21.16
N SER A 48 5.42 1.37 -20.04
CA SER A 48 5.07 0.01 -19.65
C SER A 48 3.82 0.04 -18.77
N ASP A 49 2.72 0.51 -19.33
CA ASP A 49 1.51 0.88 -18.58
C ASP A 49 0.52 -0.28 -18.33
N GLY A 50 0.78 -1.48 -18.86
CA GLY A 50 -0.26 -2.51 -18.98
C GLY A 50 -0.51 -3.40 -17.76
N ILE A 51 0.53 -3.86 -17.06
CA ILE A 51 0.39 -4.99 -16.12
C ILE A 51 0.44 -4.56 -14.65
N PRO A 52 1.38 -3.71 -14.20
CA PRO A 52 1.49 -3.41 -12.77
C PRO A 52 0.23 -2.72 -12.22
N ARG A 53 -0.37 -1.79 -12.98
CA ARG A 53 -1.46 -0.94 -12.49
C ARG A 53 -2.75 -1.71 -12.17
N GLU A 54 -3.11 -2.68 -13.00
CA GLU A 54 -4.34 -3.47 -12.84
C GLU A 54 -4.31 -4.32 -11.54
N TYR A 55 -3.17 -4.94 -11.23
CA TYR A 55 -3.00 -5.68 -9.97
C TYR A 55 -3.05 -4.77 -8.74
N TRP A 56 -2.52 -3.55 -8.85
CA TRP A 56 -2.55 -2.58 -7.75
C TRP A 56 -3.92 -2.00 -7.49
N ASP A 57 -4.69 -1.72 -8.55
CA ASP A 57 -6.06 -1.23 -8.42
C ASP A 57 -6.96 -2.30 -7.77
N ALA A 58 -6.79 -3.58 -8.13
CA ALA A 58 -7.51 -4.69 -7.50
C ALA A 58 -7.20 -4.84 -6.00
N PHE A 59 -5.92 -4.75 -5.61
CA PHE A 59 -5.53 -4.78 -4.19
C PHE A 59 -6.11 -3.60 -3.41
N GLY A 60 -6.02 -2.39 -3.98
CA GLY A 60 -6.59 -1.18 -3.36
C GLY A 60 -8.10 -1.29 -3.16
N MET A 61 -8.82 -1.80 -4.15
CA MET A 61 -10.25 -2.05 -4.05
C MET A 61 -10.58 -3.08 -2.99
N GLY A 62 -9.84 -4.19 -2.92
CA GLY A 62 -10.00 -5.21 -1.88
C GLY A 62 -9.77 -4.66 -0.46
N ALA A 63 -8.70 -3.89 -0.26
CA ALA A 63 -8.40 -3.24 1.01
C ALA A 63 -9.48 -2.24 1.42
N PHE A 64 -10.01 -1.47 0.46
CA PHE A 64 -11.11 -0.54 0.70
C PHE A 64 -12.40 -1.24 1.12
N VAL A 65 -12.78 -2.32 0.42
CA VAL A 65 -13.93 -3.15 0.79
C VAL A 65 -13.75 -3.74 2.18
N ALA A 66 -12.56 -4.26 2.50
CA ALA A 66 -12.26 -4.77 3.84
C ALA A 66 -12.41 -3.68 4.91
N ALA A 67 -11.91 -2.47 4.66
CA ALA A 67 -12.05 -1.34 5.58
C ALA A 67 -13.53 -0.98 5.82
N LEU A 68 -14.35 -0.98 4.76
CA LEU A 68 -15.80 -0.75 4.90
C LEU A 68 -16.49 -1.83 5.72
N LEU A 69 -16.17 -3.10 5.50
CA LEU A 69 -16.73 -4.21 6.27
C LEU A 69 -16.38 -4.10 7.75
N ILE A 70 -15.12 -3.75 8.06
CA ILE A 70 -14.67 -3.52 9.44
C ILE A 70 -15.43 -2.35 10.06
N LEU A 71 -15.58 -1.25 9.33
CA LEU A 71 -16.28 -0.06 9.83
C LEU A 71 -17.76 -0.34 10.09
N VAL A 72 -18.46 -0.99 9.15
CA VAL A 72 -19.87 -1.36 9.31
C VAL A 72 -20.06 -2.37 10.44
N GLY A 73 -19.19 -3.39 10.52
CA GLY A 73 -19.22 -4.37 11.60
C GLY A 73 -18.99 -3.73 12.97
N GLY A 74 -18.03 -2.81 13.05
CA GLY A 74 -17.76 -2.03 14.27
C GLY A 74 -18.94 -1.16 14.67
N LEU A 75 -19.53 -0.42 13.74
CA LEU A 75 -20.73 0.40 14.03
C LEU A 75 -21.91 -0.47 14.46
N GLY A 76 -22.14 -1.60 13.79
CA GLY A 76 -23.19 -2.56 14.17
C GLY A 76 -22.98 -3.11 15.58
N TYR A 77 -21.74 -3.41 15.97
CA TYR A 77 -21.41 -3.88 17.31
C TYR A 77 -21.82 -2.90 18.41
N TYR A 78 -21.69 -1.59 18.18
CA TYR A 78 -22.07 -0.57 19.17
C TYR A 78 -23.56 -0.18 19.09
N VAL A 79 -24.12 -0.04 17.88
CA VAL A 79 -25.47 0.53 17.68
C VAL A 79 -26.57 -0.50 17.89
N ILE A 80 -26.37 -1.75 17.46
CA ILE A 80 -27.42 -2.80 17.51
C ILE A 80 -27.83 -3.13 18.96
N PRO A 81 -26.90 -3.30 19.91
CA PRO A 81 -27.28 -3.56 21.31
C PRO A 81 -28.09 -2.42 21.93
N GLU A 82 -27.71 -1.17 21.67
CA GLU A 82 -28.38 0.00 22.23
C GLU A 82 -29.78 0.23 21.62
N LEU A 83 -29.96 -0.02 20.33
CA LEU A 83 -31.30 -0.04 19.73
C LEU A 83 -32.15 -1.19 20.28
N SER A 84 -31.55 -2.36 20.51
CA SER A 84 -32.28 -3.52 21.02
C SER A 84 -32.81 -3.32 22.45
N SER A 85 -32.07 -2.59 23.30
CA SER A 85 -32.51 -2.27 24.66
C SER A 85 -33.67 -1.26 24.67
N ILE A 86 -33.61 -0.23 23.82
CA ILE A 86 -34.68 0.77 23.67
C ILE A 86 -35.98 0.11 23.16
N VAL A 87 -35.87 -0.79 22.18
CA VAL A 87 -37.04 -1.50 21.62
C VAL A 87 -37.69 -2.44 22.65
N GLN A 88 -36.89 -3.13 23.48
CA GLN A 88 -37.43 -3.97 24.56
C GLN A 88 -38.15 -3.16 25.64
N ASP A 89 -37.66 -1.96 25.96
CA ASP A 89 -38.26 -1.08 26.97
C ASP A 89 -39.65 -0.58 26.52
N GLN A 90 -39.81 -0.28 25.23
CA GLN A 90 -41.11 0.13 24.65
C GLN A 90 -42.16 -1.00 24.64
N GLY A 91 -41.75 -2.26 24.52
CA GLY A 91 -42.65 -3.41 24.51
C GLY A 91 -43.17 -3.86 25.89
N LYS A 92 -42.68 -3.24 26.97
CA LYS A 92 -43.01 -3.58 28.35
C LYS A 92 -44.09 -2.69 28.99
N ASN A 93 -44.56 -1.65 28.28
CA ASN A 93 -45.60 -0.72 28.74
C ASN A 93 -46.96 -0.98 28.06
#